data_AF-A0A2S6T5W1-F1
#
_entry.id   AF-A0A2S6T5W1-F1
#
_cell.length_a   1.000
_cell.length_b   1.000
_cell.length_c   1.000
_cell.angle_alpha   90.00
_cell.angle_beta   90.00
_cell.angle_gamma   90.00
#
_symmetry.space_group_name_H-M   'P 1'
#
loop_
_entity.id
_entity.type
_entity.pdbx_description
1 polymer ?
#
loop_
_entity_poly.entity_id
_entity_poly.type
_entity_poly.pdbx_seq_one_letter_code
_entity_poly.pdbx_strand_id
1 'polypeptide(L)' 'MKKWNLIVDVGRCHNSNNCFLSVADEYQRNEHPGYSAEMPLHGHRWIDVKKKE' A
#
# COMPACT_ATOMS: atom_id res chain seq x y z
N MET A 1 8.08 25.84 0.38
CA MET A 1 6.99 24.85 0.52
C MET A 1 7.52 23.61 1.22
N LYS A 2 6.78 23.04 2.16
CA LYS A 2 7.14 21.78 2.83
C LYS A 2 6.79 20.61 1.91
N LYS A 3 7.54 19.50 2.00
CA LYS A 3 7.32 18.27 1.22
C LYS A 3 7.07 17.09 2.16
N TRP A 4 6.36 16.09 1.66
CA TRP A 4 6.18 14.80 2.34
C TRP A 4 7.35 13.87 2.03
N ASN A 5 7.82 13.15 3.05
CA ASN A 5 8.84 12.11 2.92
C ASN A 5 8.36 10.86 3.65
N LEU A 6 8.59 9.68 3.07
CA LEU A 6 8.31 8.39 3.68
C LEU A 6 9.64 7.65 3.88
N ILE A 7 9.90 7.18 5.11
CA ILE A 7 11.10 6.41 5.46
C ILE A 7 10.64 5.05 5.97
N VAL A 8 11.14 3.97 5.39
CA VAL A 8 10.82 2.60 5.77
C VAL A 8 12.09 1.92 6.31
N ASP A 9 12.06 1.51 7.57
CA ASP A 9 13.13 0.71 8.17
C ASP A 9 12.94 -0.77 7.83
N VAL A 10 13.70 -1.23 6.83
CA VAL A 10 13.65 -2.61 6.35
C VAL A 10 14.08 -3.61 7.43
N GLY A 11 14.96 -3.23 8.35
CA GLY A 11 15.42 -4.10 9.45
C GLY A 11 14.33 -4.44 10.46
N ARG A 12 13.24 -3.67 10.49
CA ARG A 12 12.06 -3.92 11.35
C ARG A 12 10.91 -4.61 10.62
N CYS A 13 11.04 -4.82 9.31
CA CYS A 13 10.00 -5.49 8.53
C CYS A 13 10.01 -6.98 8.84
N HIS A 14 8.89 -7.48 9.38
CA HIS A 14 8.65 -8.91 9.63
C HIS A 14 7.60 -9.48 8.66
N ASN A 15 7.36 -8.80 7.54
CA ASN A 15 6.47 -9.25 6.47
C ASN A 15 5.03 -9.63 6.92
N SER A 16 4.46 -8.87 7.87
CA SER A 16 3.07 -9.06 8.32
C SER A 16 2.02 -8.70 7.26
N ASN A 17 2.41 -8.02 6.17
CA ASN A 17 1.51 -7.55 5.09
C ASN A 17 0.45 -6.52 5.53
N ASN A 18 0.50 -6.00 6.76
CA ASN A 18 -0.44 -4.97 7.22
C ASN A 18 -0.42 -3.70 6.38
N CYS A 19 0.73 -3.31 5.82
CA CYS A 19 0.83 -2.16 4.91
C CYS A 19 0.11 -2.41 3.56
N PHE A 20 0.12 -3.64 3.05
CA PHE A 20 -0.67 -3.99 1.87
C PHE A 20 -2.16 -4.06 2.23
N LEU A 21 -2.49 -4.71 3.36
CA LEU A 21 -3.87 -4.84 3.83
C LEU A 21 -4.53 -3.49 4.09
N SER A 22 -3.82 -2.52 4.68
CA SER A 22 -4.37 -1.17 4.90
C SER A 22 -4.69 -0.44 3.60
N VAL A 23 -3.88 -0.64 2.55
CA VAL A 23 -4.17 -0.06 1.22
C VAL A 23 -5.32 -0.81 0.55
N ALA A 24 -5.41 -2.13 0.73
CA ALA A 24 -6.55 -2.89 0.23
C ALA A 24 -7.86 -2.50 0.92
N ASP A 25 -7.84 -2.34 2.23
CA ASP A 25 -8.97 -1.88 3.04
C ASP A 25 -9.45 -0.49 2.59
N GLU A 26 -8.51 0.43 2.33
CA GLU A 26 -8.85 1.78 1.91
C GLU A 26 -9.40 1.87 0.48
N TYR A 27 -8.87 1.07 -0.46
CA TYR A 27 -9.13 1.27 -1.90
C TYR A 27 -9.89 0.14 -2.59
N GLN A 28 -9.97 -1.08 -2.05
CA GLN A 28 -10.81 -2.11 -2.67
C GLN A 28 -12.28 -1.81 -2.38
N ARG A 29 -13.11 -1.82 -3.43
CA ARG A 29 -14.56 -1.50 -3.35
C ARG A 29 -14.85 -0.06 -2.94
N ASN A 30 -13.84 0.80 -2.91
CA ASN A 30 -13.94 2.20 -2.56
C ASN A 30 -13.29 3.05 -3.65
N GLU A 31 -14.05 3.97 -4.23
CA GLU A 31 -13.53 4.99 -5.13
C GLU A 31 -13.22 6.27 -4.35
N HIS A 32 -12.18 6.99 -4.76
CA HIS A 32 -11.78 8.26 -4.18
C HIS A 32 -11.81 9.33 -5.28
N PRO A 33 -12.97 9.95 -5.57
CA PRO A 33 -13.13 10.87 -6.70
C PRO A 33 -12.08 12.00 -6.71
N GLY A 34 -11.41 12.16 -7.85
CA GLY A 34 -10.32 13.13 -8.01
C GLY A 34 -8.94 12.62 -7.58
N TYR A 35 -8.85 11.44 -6.95
CA TYR A 35 -7.60 10.81 -6.51
C TYR A 35 -7.36 9.46 -7.18
N SER A 36 -8.31 8.54 -7.06
CA SER A 36 -8.19 7.19 -7.62
C SER A 36 -9.56 6.51 -7.85
N ALA A 37 -9.60 5.63 -8.84
CA ALA A 37 -10.64 4.61 -8.95
C ALA A 37 -10.39 3.49 -7.91
N GLU A 38 -11.35 2.58 -7.76
CA GLU A 38 -11.19 1.44 -6.86
C GLU A 38 -9.97 0.58 -7.24
N MET A 39 -9.31 0.03 -6.23
CA MET A 39 -8.29 -0.99 -6.45
C MET A 39 -8.96 -2.30 -6.85
N PRO A 40 -8.50 -2.98 -7.92
CA PRO A 40 -8.99 -4.30 -8.26
C PRO A 40 -8.88 -5.29 -7.09
N LEU A 41 -9.88 -6.16 -6.96
CA LEU A 41 -9.94 -7.13 -5.85
C LEU A 41 -8.74 -8.09 -5.85
N HIS A 42 -8.18 -8.38 -7.02
CA HIS A 42 -7.09 -9.34 -7.20
C HIS A 42 -5.97 -8.79 -8.08
N GLY A 43 -4.75 -9.33 -7.87
CA GLY A 43 -3.59 -9.10 -8.72
C GLY A 43 -2.81 -7.81 -8.44
N HIS A 44 -3.47 -6.72 -8.07
CA HIS A 44 -2.79 -5.45 -7.82
C HIS A 44 -2.15 -5.41 -6.42
N ARG A 45 -0.93 -4.86 -6.36
CA ARG A 45 -0.21 -4.57 -5.11
C ARG A 45 0.34 -3.15 -5.16
N TRP A 46 -0.49 -2.18 -4.76
CA TRP A 46 -0.09 -0.77 -4.77
C TRP A 46 1.01 -0.46 -3.75
N ILE A 47 1.00 -1.18 -2.63
CA ILE A 47 2.19 -1.37 -1.79
C ILE A 47 2.64 -2.82 -1.93
N ASP A 48 3.85 -3.02 -2.44
CA ASP A 48 4.40 -4.35 -2.68
C ASP A 48 5.62 -4.63 -1.80
N VAL A 49 5.43 -5.51 -0.82
CA VAL A 49 6.50 -6.02 0.04
C VAL A 49 7.26 -7.12 -0.70
N LYS A 50 8.41 -6.76 -1.27
CA LYS A 50 9.32 -7.71 -1.93
C LYS A 50 10.04 -8.57 -0.89
N LYS A 51 10.27 -9.84 -1.24
CA LYS A 51 11.06 -10.78 -0.44
C LYS A 51 12.28 -11.22 -1.23
N LYS A 52 13.38 -11.44 -0.52
CA LYS A 52 14.55 -12.15 -1.01
C LYS A 52 14.49 -13.53 -0.34
N GLU A 53 14.44 -14.57 -1.15
CA GLU A 53 14.20 -15.99 -0.81
C GLU A 53 14.54 -16.42 0.63
#